data_AF-A0A535T4J9-F1
#
_entry.id   AF-A0A535T4J9-F1
#
_cell.length_a   1.000
_cell.length_b   1.000
_cell.length_c   1.000
_cell.angle_alpha   90.00
_cell.angle_beta   90.00
_cell.angle_gamma   90.00
#
_symmetry.space_group_name_H-M   'P 1'
#
loop_
_entity.id
_entity.type
_entity.pdbx_description
1 polymer ?
#
loop_
_entity_poly.entity_id
_entity_poly.type
_entity_poly.pdbx_seq_one_letter_code
_entity_poly.pdbx_strand_id
1 'polypeptide(L)'
;MELAAAFFLVACAATGFGVTYLSGVALKLEERLAFGVVLGPMLVAAATFLPSLAVRDVTVGTVLGGLAVALAAGAVGLLLDRGLMVADWRDARRRWLRPWRAPGHPWPLLAVLVVCGAWTIHFLHQAYVYTPAGLYSGYINIWGDWAAHLSFTGSFAYGHNFPPEYPIDTGHRMGYPFMIDFLAADLVPLGLSLTQSITATSAMLGLAFPVVLYLAALRFTAGRAASTMAVFVFLLSGGLGFVYLISDLQHGGLAVLAHLPREYTL
;
A
#
# COMPACT_ATOMS: atom_id res chain seq x y z
N MET A 1 -12.30 -7.42 8.87
CA MET A 1 -11.64 -6.14 9.26
C MET A 1 -12.66 -5.35 10.04
N GLU A 2 -12.31 -4.85 11.22
CA GLU A 2 -13.17 -3.94 11.99
C GLU A 2 -13.53 -2.72 11.13
N LEU A 3 -14.81 -2.32 11.10
CA LEU A 3 -15.31 -1.26 10.22
C LEU A 3 -14.56 0.07 10.40
N ALA A 4 -14.14 0.36 11.63
CA ALA A 4 -13.37 1.55 11.99
C ALA A 4 -12.01 1.61 11.28
N ALA A 5 -11.26 0.50 11.28
CA ALA A 5 -9.96 0.41 10.62
C ALA A 5 -10.07 0.53 9.09
N ALA A 6 -11.11 -0.07 8.49
CA ALA A 6 -11.39 0.09 7.06
C ALA A 6 -11.67 1.56 6.70
N PHE A 7 -12.52 2.23 7.49
CA PHE A 7 -12.79 3.67 7.33
C PHE A 7 -11.54 4.52 7.49
N PHE A 8 -10.69 4.20 8.47
CA PHE A 8 -9.43 4.90 8.70
C PHE A 8 -8.51 4.83 7.47
N LEU A 9 -8.32 3.64 6.88
CA LEU A 9 -7.47 3.47 5.69
C LEU A 9 -8.06 4.20 4.46
N VAL A 10 -9.37 4.15 4.27
CA VAL A 10 -10.05 4.91 3.20
C VAL A 10 -9.88 6.42 3.43
N ALA A 11 -10.00 6.89 4.67
CA ALA A 11 -9.80 8.29 5.01
C ALA A 11 -8.34 8.72 4.80
N CYS A 12 -7.35 7.85 5.09
CA CYS A 12 -5.95 8.09 4.74
C CYS A 12 -5.81 8.33 3.23
N ALA A 13 -6.34 7.43 2.39
CA ALA A 13 -6.28 7.59 0.94
C ALA A 13 -7.00 8.86 0.44
N ALA A 14 -8.16 9.20 1.02
CA ALA A 14 -8.91 10.41 0.70
C ALA A 14 -8.13 11.69 1.04
N THR A 15 -7.44 11.71 2.18
CA THR A 15 -6.52 12.79 2.56
C THR A 15 -5.44 12.98 1.50
N GLY A 16 -4.74 11.89 1.12
CA GLY A 16 -3.67 11.97 0.14
C GLY A 16 -4.17 12.42 -1.23
N PHE A 17 -5.35 11.97 -1.65
CA PHE A 17 -6.00 12.45 -2.87
C PHE A 17 -6.16 13.97 -2.84
N GLY A 18 -6.68 14.53 -1.75
CA GLY A 18 -6.81 15.98 -1.58
C GLY A 18 -5.48 16.72 -1.59
N VAL A 19 -4.48 16.19 -0.87
CA VAL A 19 -3.13 16.76 -0.82
C VAL A 19 -2.45 16.78 -2.20
N THR A 20 -2.78 15.87 -3.11
CA THR A 20 -2.20 15.92 -4.46
C THR A 20 -2.52 17.22 -5.21
N TYR A 21 -3.62 17.89 -4.87
CA TYR A 21 -3.97 19.19 -5.46
C TYR A 21 -3.05 20.32 -5.01
N LEU A 22 -2.42 20.19 -3.83
CA LEU A 22 -1.43 21.15 -3.33
C LEU A 22 -0.05 21.02 -4.00
N SER A 23 0.17 19.96 -4.79
CA SER A 23 1.51 19.67 -5.34
C SER A 23 1.95 20.60 -6.47
N GLY A 24 1.02 21.32 -7.12
CA GLY A 24 1.30 22.07 -8.35
C GLY A 24 1.66 21.21 -9.57
N VAL A 25 1.67 19.88 -9.42
CA VAL A 25 1.99 18.95 -10.51
C VAL A 25 0.73 18.68 -11.34
N ALA A 26 0.86 18.75 -12.66
CA ALA A 26 -0.20 18.42 -13.61
C ALA A 26 -0.45 16.90 -13.64
N LEU A 27 -1.23 16.40 -12.68
CA LEU A 27 -1.65 15.01 -12.54
C LEU A 27 -3.06 14.78 -13.08
N LYS A 28 -3.28 13.63 -13.72
CA LYS A 28 -4.61 13.11 -14.08
C LYS A 28 -5.31 12.56 -12.83
N LEU A 29 -6.62 12.41 -12.89
CA LEU A 29 -7.41 11.84 -11.80
C LEU A 29 -6.87 10.48 -11.31
N GLU A 30 -6.51 9.57 -12.23
CA GLU A 30 -5.98 8.25 -11.89
C GLU A 30 -4.65 8.33 -11.13
N GLU A 31 -3.82 9.31 -11.45
CA GLU A 31 -2.54 9.56 -10.77
C GLU A 31 -2.79 10.13 -9.38
N ARG A 32 -3.72 11.08 -9.24
CA ARG A 32 -4.10 11.63 -7.94
C ARG A 32 -4.65 10.57 -7.00
N LEU A 33 -5.46 9.65 -7.51
CA LEU A 33 -5.97 8.51 -6.73
C LEU A 33 -4.83 7.58 -6.33
N ALA A 34 -3.98 7.16 -7.27
CA ALA A 34 -2.89 6.22 -7.00
C ALA A 34 -1.84 6.80 -6.03
N PHE A 35 -1.35 8.02 -6.29
CA PHE A 35 -0.40 8.70 -5.40
C PHE A 35 -1.05 9.11 -4.08
N GLY A 36 -2.36 9.39 -4.07
CA GLY A 36 -3.09 9.68 -2.85
C GLY A 36 -3.09 8.53 -1.83
N VAL A 37 -3.18 7.29 -2.30
CA VAL A 37 -3.06 6.10 -1.44
C VAL A 37 -1.66 5.97 -0.80
N VAL A 38 -0.63 6.60 -1.37
CA VAL A 38 0.73 6.62 -0.81
C VAL A 38 0.93 7.82 0.11
N LEU A 39 0.63 9.03 -0.38
CA LEU A 39 0.87 10.28 0.34
C LEU A 39 -0.02 10.44 1.57
N GLY A 40 -1.25 9.93 1.50
CA GLY A 40 -2.23 10.04 2.57
C GLY A 40 -1.78 9.37 3.86
N PRO A 41 -1.49 8.06 3.84
CA PRO A 41 -0.96 7.35 5.00
C PRO A 41 0.37 7.91 5.52
N MET A 42 1.25 8.40 4.64
CA MET A 42 2.48 9.08 5.06
C MET A 42 2.17 10.34 5.88
N LEU A 43 1.23 11.17 5.41
CA LEU A 43 0.81 12.37 6.12
C LEU A 43 0.10 12.04 7.44
N VAL A 44 -0.80 11.06 7.44
CA VAL A 44 -1.50 10.63 8.66
C VAL A 44 -0.51 10.10 9.69
N ALA A 45 0.41 9.21 9.30
CA ALA A 45 1.42 8.68 10.21
C ALA A 45 2.27 9.81 10.80
N ALA A 46 2.73 10.78 9.99
CA ALA A 46 3.48 11.92 10.47
C ALA A 46 2.67 12.82 11.42
N ALA A 47 1.39 13.06 11.10
CA ALA A 47 0.48 13.88 11.90
C ALA A 47 0.09 13.21 13.23
N THR A 48 -0.05 11.88 13.26
CA THR A 48 -0.30 11.10 14.49
C THR A 48 0.97 10.98 15.35
N PHE A 49 2.15 10.87 14.72
CA PHE A 49 3.40 10.64 15.45
C PHE A 49 3.75 11.77 16.42
N LEU A 50 3.56 13.04 16.03
CA LEU A 50 3.87 14.19 16.88
C LEU A 50 3.08 14.22 18.21
N PRO A 51 1.73 14.11 18.22
CA PRO A 51 0.99 14.03 19.47
C PRO A 51 1.25 12.72 20.22
N SER A 52 1.47 11.60 19.53
CA SER A 52 1.86 10.34 20.19
C SER A 52 3.21 10.44 20.90
N LEU A 53 4.18 11.17 20.34
CA LEU A 53 5.46 11.45 21.00
C LEU A 53 5.29 12.30 22.26
N ALA A 54 4.37 13.26 22.24
CA ALA A 54 4.08 14.12 23.40
C ALA A 54 3.36 13.37 24.52
N VAL A 55 2.38 12.52 24.17
CA VAL A 55 1.61 11.70 25.11
C VAL A 55 2.38 10.44 25.55
N ARG A 56 3.42 10.07 24.78
CA ARG A 56 4.19 8.82 24.90
C ARG A 56 3.33 7.56 24.72
N ASP A 57 2.32 7.64 23.86
CA ASP A 57 1.44 6.52 23.59
C ASP A 57 0.71 6.64 22.24
N VAL A 58 0.28 5.50 21.69
CA VAL A 58 -0.65 5.43 20.55
C VAL A 58 -2.05 5.17 21.08
N THR A 59 -2.86 6.22 21.13
CA THR A 59 -4.24 6.14 21.64
C THR A 59 -5.23 6.42 20.52
N VAL A 60 -6.49 6.05 20.72
CA VAL A 60 -7.58 6.45 19.80
C VAL A 60 -7.59 7.98 19.61
N GLY A 61 -7.29 8.75 20.66
CA GLY A 61 -7.24 10.22 20.59
C GLY A 61 -6.11 10.75 19.69
N THR A 62 -4.90 10.22 19.81
CA THR A 62 -3.77 10.64 18.96
C THR A 62 -4.01 10.24 17.51
N VAL A 63 -4.51 9.03 17.27
CA VAL A 63 -4.85 8.49 15.95
C VAL A 63 -5.92 9.33 15.24
N LEU A 64 -7.04 9.60 15.92
CA LEU A 64 -8.11 10.42 15.34
C LEU A 64 -7.70 11.88 15.17
N GLY A 65 -6.88 12.42 16.08
CA GLY A 65 -6.32 13.77 15.97
C GLY A 65 -5.41 13.92 14.75
N GLY A 66 -4.46 12.99 14.56
CA GLY A 66 -3.59 12.94 13.40
C GLY A 66 -4.37 12.81 12.09
N LEU A 67 -5.36 11.92 12.05
CA LEU A 67 -6.25 11.78 10.90
C LEU A 67 -7.02 13.08 10.61
N ALA A 68 -7.54 13.77 11.63
CA ALA A 68 -8.29 15.01 11.46
C ALA A 68 -7.42 16.14 10.87
N VAL A 69 -6.18 16.29 11.36
CA VAL A 69 -5.21 17.24 10.80
C VAL A 69 -4.92 16.93 9.34
N ALA A 70 -4.68 15.66 9.03
CA ALA A 70 -4.39 15.20 7.68
C ALA A 70 -5.60 15.45 6.74
N LEU A 71 -6.82 15.10 7.17
CA LEU A 71 -8.05 15.37 6.43
C LEU A 71 -8.27 16.86 6.18
N ALA A 72 -7.96 17.72 7.15
CA ALA A 72 -8.04 19.17 6.97
C ALA A 72 -7.07 19.64 5.88
N ALA A 73 -5.83 19.13 5.85
CA ALA A 73 -4.88 19.44 4.78
C ALA A 73 -5.37 18.97 3.40
N GLY A 74 -5.92 17.74 3.33
CA GLY A 74 -6.54 17.23 2.10
C GLY A 74 -7.73 18.08 1.65
N ALA A 75 -8.59 18.50 2.57
CA ALA A 75 -9.74 19.36 2.29
C ALA A 75 -9.31 20.74 1.77
N VAL A 76 -8.26 21.34 2.36
CA VAL A 76 -7.67 22.59 1.86
C VAL A 76 -7.22 22.43 0.40
N GLY A 77 -6.54 21.35 0.05
CA GLY A 77 -6.15 21.06 -1.34
C GLY A 77 -7.33 21.01 -2.31
N LEU A 78 -8.40 20.32 -1.92
CA LEU A 78 -9.62 20.22 -2.75
C LEU A 78 -10.38 21.54 -2.87
N LEU A 79 -10.36 22.38 -1.83
CA LEU A 79 -11.07 23.65 -1.81
C LEU A 79 -10.31 24.74 -2.60
N LEU A 80 -8.98 24.79 -2.49
CA LEU A 80 -8.15 25.75 -3.22
C LEU A 80 -8.23 25.53 -4.73
N ASP A 81 -8.18 24.27 -5.17
CA ASP A 81 -8.17 23.92 -6.59
C ASP A 81 -9.43 23.17 -7.04
N ARG A 82 -10.59 23.57 -6.49
CA ARG A 82 -11.90 22.96 -6.81
C ARG A 82 -12.19 22.93 -8.31
N GLY A 83 -11.77 23.98 -9.04
CA GLY A 83 -11.92 24.05 -10.49
C GLY A 83 -11.14 22.96 -11.22
N LEU A 84 -9.88 22.74 -10.82
CA LEU A 84 -9.03 21.67 -11.36
C LEU A 84 -9.59 20.30 -11.00
N MET A 85 -10.03 20.11 -9.75
CA MET A 85 -10.67 18.87 -9.32
C MET A 85 -11.87 18.52 -10.21
N VAL A 86 -12.79 19.46 -10.44
CA VAL A 86 -13.94 19.25 -11.33
C VAL A 86 -13.49 18.96 -12.77
N ALA A 87 -12.44 19.62 -13.24
CA ALA A 87 -11.89 19.38 -14.58
C ALA A 87 -11.30 17.96 -14.71
N ASP A 88 -10.55 17.47 -13.73
CA ASP A 88 -9.97 16.12 -13.69
C ASP A 88 -11.07 15.06 -13.72
N TRP A 89 -12.13 15.24 -12.93
CA TRP A 89 -13.29 14.34 -12.93
C TRP A 89 -14.00 14.31 -14.29
N ARG A 90 -14.21 15.48 -14.91
CA ARG A 90 -14.83 15.57 -16.24
C ARG A 90 -13.96 14.94 -17.32
N ASP A 91 -12.65 15.16 -17.27
CA ASP A 91 -11.69 14.54 -18.20
C ASP A 91 -11.67 13.02 -18.04
N ALA A 92 -11.55 12.52 -16.82
CA ALA A 92 -11.58 11.08 -16.54
C ALA A 92 -12.88 10.46 -17.04
N ARG A 93 -14.04 11.02 -16.67
CA ARG A 93 -15.35 10.56 -17.16
C ARG A 93 -15.40 10.52 -18.68
N ARG A 94 -14.92 11.56 -19.37
CA ARG A 94 -14.86 11.59 -20.83
C ARG A 94 -13.97 10.48 -21.40
N ARG A 95 -12.81 10.20 -20.79
CA ARG A 95 -11.89 9.15 -21.24
C ARG A 95 -12.46 7.75 -21.03
N TRP A 96 -13.11 7.50 -19.90
CA TRP A 96 -13.71 6.21 -19.54
C TRP A 96 -15.01 5.90 -20.28
N LEU A 97 -15.75 6.92 -20.75
CA LEU A 97 -16.97 6.72 -21.55
C LEU A 97 -16.71 6.53 -23.05
N ARG A 98 -15.47 6.72 -23.51
CA ARG A 98 -15.11 6.42 -24.91
C ARG A 98 -15.09 4.91 -25.13
N PRO A 99 -15.23 4.45 -26.40
CA PRO A 99 -14.99 3.04 -26.71
C PRO A 99 -13.64 2.58 -26.17
N TRP A 100 -13.58 1.39 -25.56
CA TRP A 100 -12.37 0.90 -24.89
C TRP A 100 -11.14 0.80 -25.81
N ARG A 101 -11.34 0.65 -27.12
CA ARG A 101 -10.28 0.64 -28.14
C ARG A 101 -9.79 2.03 -28.55
N ALA A 102 -10.44 3.11 -28.10
CA ALA A 102 -10.07 4.46 -28.46
C ALA A 102 -8.67 4.82 -27.91
N PRO A 103 -7.86 5.55 -28.69
CA PRO A 103 -6.59 6.08 -28.19
C PRO A 103 -6.79 6.88 -26.91
N GLY A 104 -5.96 6.61 -25.89
CA GLY A 104 -6.05 7.29 -24.60
C GLY A 104 -7.05 6.68 -23.59
N HIS A 105 -7.83 5.65 -23.95
CA HIS A 105 -8.73 4.98 -22.99
C HIS A 105 -7.96 4.28 -21.86
N PRO A 106 -8.28 4.46 -20.56
CA PRO A 106 -7.41 4.00 -19.47
C PRO A 106 -7.54 2.52 -19.09
N TRP A 107 -8.17 1.68 -19.93
CA TRP A 107 -8.45 0.27 -19.60
C TRP A 107 -7.20 -0.55 -19.24
N PRO A 108 -5.98 -0.33 -19.78
CA PRO A 108 -4.83 -1.13 -19.36
C PRO A 108 -4.47 -0.89 -17.90
N LEU A 109 -4.73 0.31 -17.37
CA LEU A 109 -4.57 0.61 -15.94
C LEU A 109 -5.52 -0.25 -15.10
N LEU A 110 -6.78 -0.38 -15.52
CA LEU A 110 -7.75 -1.26 -14.84
C LEU A 110 -7.32 -2.72 -14.93
N ALA A 111 -6.81 -3.17 -16.07
CA ALA A 111 -6.29 -4.53 -16.21
C ALA A 111 -5.11 -4.78 -15.25
N VAL A 112 -4.16 -3.83 -15.15
CA VAL A 112 -3.06 -3.89 -14.19
C VAL A 112 -3.60 -3.94 -12.76
N LEU A 113 -4.53 -3.05 -12.39
CA LEU A 113 -5.12 -3.03 -11.05
C LEU A 113 -5.81 -4.35 -10.70
N VAL A 114 -6.61 -4.92 -11.63
CA VAL A 114 -7.36 -6.16 -11.38
C VAL A 114 -6.41 -7.35 -11.26
N VAL A 115 -5.49 -7.52 -12.22
CA VAL A 115 -4.57 -8.67 -12.25
C VAL A 115 -3.60 -8.61 -11.06
N CYS A 116 -2.93 -7.48 -10.87
CA CYS A 116 -1.96 -7.33 -9.79
C CYS A 116 -2.67 -7.27 -8.44
N GLY A 117 -3.86 -6.66 -8.36
CA GLY A 117 -4.64 -6.60 -7.13
C GLY A 117 -5.12 -7.97 -6.67
N ALA A 118 -5.61 -8.82 -7.58
CA ALA A 118 -5.96 -10.19 -7.26
C ALA A 118 -4.74 -10.98 -6.74
N TRP A 119 -3.58 -10.81 -7.37
CA TRP A 119 -2.33 -11.41 -6.91
C TRP A 119 -1.90 -10.91 -5.52
N THR A 120 -1.90 -9.59 -5.30
CA THR A 120 -1.57 -8.97 -4.01
C THR A 120 -2.48 -9.47 -2.90
N ILE A 121 -3.79 -9.55 -3.15
CA ILE A 121 -4.76 -10.07 -2.17
C ILE A 121 -4.48 -11.54 -1.85
N HIS A 122 -4.23 -12.36 -2.87
CA HIS A 122 -3.90 -13.77 -2.69
C HIS A 122 -2.62 -13.95 -1.86
N PHE A 123 -1.56 -13.22 -2.19
CA PHE A 123 -0.28 -13.25 -1.48
C PHE A 123 -0.45 -12.83 -0.01
N LEU A 124 -1.12 -11.70 0.24
CA LEU A 124 -1.29 -11.17 1.59
C LEU A 124 -2.24 -12.00 2.46
N HIS A 125 -3.21 -12.69 1.86
CA HIS A 125 -4.04 -13.67 2.57
C HIS A 125 -3.21 -14.84 3.13
N GLN A 126 -2.00 -15.08 2.63
CA GLN A 126 -1.09 -16.10 3.14
C GLN A 126 0.04 -15.51 3.99
N ALA A 127 0.12 -14.18 4.15
CA ALA A 127 1.24 -13.55 4.85
C ALA A 127 1.32 -13.98 6.32
N TYR A 128 0.21 -13.89 7.04
CA TYR A 128 0.07 -14.35 8.42
C TYR A 128 -1.18 -15.20 8.57
N VAL A 129 -1.01 -16.46 8.99
CA VAL A 129 -2.09 -17.43 9.15
C VAL A 129 -2.03 -18.00 10.56
N TYR A 130 -3.06 -17.75 11.36
CA TYR A 130 -3.20 -18.41 12.65
C TYR A 130 -3.75 -19.82 12.47
N THR A 131 -3.09 -20.79 13.09
CA THR A 131 -3.58 -22.16 13.24
C THR A 131 -3.59 -22.53 14.73
N PRO A 132 -4.20 -23.66 15.14
CA PRO A 132 -4.11 -24.12 16.53
C PRO A 132 -2.68 -24.35 17.03
N ALA A 133 -1.71 -24.54 16.13
CA ALA A 133 -0.30 -24.74 16.48
C ALA A 133 0.50 -23.43 16.59
N GLY A 134 -0.08 -22.29 16.20
CA GLY A 134 0.54 -20.96 16.32
C GLY A 134 0.37 -20.07 15.09
N LEU A 135 1.21 -19.04 15.01
CA LEU A 135 1.26 -18.12 13.88
C LEU A 135 2.19 -18.68 12.80
N TYR A 136 1.65 -18.90 11.61
CA TYR A 136 2.38 -19.33 10.42
C TYR A 136 2.54 -18.16 9.46
N SER A 137 3.60 -18.21 8.65
CA SER A 137 3.81 -17.30 7.53
C SER A 137 3.89 -18.08 6.23
N GLY A 138 3.27 -17.55 5.17
CA GLY A 138 3.17 -18.24 3.89
C GLY A 138 4.40 -18.11 3.00
N TYR A 139 5.42 -17.36 3.42
CA TYR A 139 6.65 -17.18 2.64
C TYR A 139 7.86 -16.92 3.55
N ILE A 140 9.03 -17.45 3.15
CA ILE A 140 10.26 -17.36 3.97
C ILE A 140 10.72 -15.92 4.21
N ASN A 141 10.56 -15.04 3.22
CA ASN A 141 10.93 -13.62 3.40
C ASN A 141 9.95 -12.91 4.33
N ILE A 142 8.68 -13.31 4.37
CA ILE A 142 7.72 -12.80 5.36
C ILE A 142 8.12 -13.30 6.75
N TRP A 143 8.49 -14.57 6.90
CA TRP A 143 8.96 -15.11 8.18
C TRP A 143 10.10 -14.29 8.79
N GLY A 144 11.13 -13.99 8.00
CA GLY A 144 12.30 -13.25 8.48
C GLY A 144 12.03 -11.76 8.67
N ASP A 145 11.55 -11.08 7.63
CA ASP A 145 11.42 -9.63 7.60
C ASP A 145 10.23 -9.14 8.43
N TRP A 146 9.06 -9.76 8.27
CA TRP A 146 7.87 -9.28 8.96
C TRP A 146 7.88 -9.56 10.46
N ALA A 147 8.73 -10.46 10.96
CA ALA A 147 8.95 -10.63 12.40
C ALA A 147 9.56 -9.36 13.05
N ALA A 148 10.47 -8.67 12.32
CA ALA A 148 11.01 -7.40 12.76
C ALA A 148 9.91 -6.31 12.76
N HIS A 149 9.16 -6.20 11.67
CA HIS A 149 8.04 -5.26 11.56
C HIS A 149 6.96 -5.51 12.62
N LEU A 150 6.63 -6.77 12.91
CA LEU A 150 5.74 -7.16 14.00
C LEU A 150 6.26 -6.66 15.35
N SER A 151 7.56 -6.80 15.60
CA SER A 151 8.20 -6.31 16.82
C SER A 151 8.18 -4.77 16.90
N PHE A 152 8.43 -4.06 15.80
CA PHE A 152 8.43 -2.60 15.75
C PHE A 152 7.02 -2.04 15.94
N THR A 153 6.03 -2.54 15.19
CA THR A 153 4.62 -2.16 15.36
C THR A 153 4.15 -2.46 16.78
N GLY A 154 4.49 -3.62 17.33
CA GLY A 154 4.10 -4.02 18.68
C GLY A 154 4.70 -3.10 19.76
N SER A 155 5.95 -2.65 19.55
CA SER A 155 6.61 -1.70 20.47
C SER A 155 5.86 -0.37 20.57
N PHE A 156 5.27 0.12 19.48
CA PHE A 156 4.43 1.32 19.52
C PHE A 156 3.04 1.04 20.09
N ALA A 157 2.39 -0.03 19.63
CA ALA A 157 1.00 -0.34 19.98
C ALA A 157 0.81 -0.77 21.44
N TYR A 158 1.82 -1.40 22.04
CA TYR A 158 1.73 -1.98 23.38
C TYR A 158 2.89 -1.59 24.30
N GLY A 159 4.05 -1.22 23.73
CA GLY A 159 5.28 -0.98 24.47
C GLY A 159 5.54 0.49 24.81
N HIS A 160 4.66 1.42 24.42
CA HIS A 160 4.83 2.87 24.64
C HIS A 160 6.20 3.40 24.19
N ASN A 161 6.68 2.94 23.03
CA ASN A 161 8.04 3.17 22.52
C ASN A 161 8.26 4.63 22.05
N PHE A 162 8.29 5.56 23.00
CA PHE A 162 8.46 7.00 22.79
C PHE A 162 9.44 7.59 23.83
N PRO A 163 10.60 8.13 23.40
CA PRO A 163 11.11 8.20 22.03
C PRO A 163 11.40 6.80 21.44
N PRO A 164 11.37 6.62 20.10
CA PRO A 164 11.57 5.31 19.50
C PRO A 164 12.97 4.71 19.74
N GLU A 165 12.99 3.52 20.32
CA GLU A 165 14.18 2.67 20.52
C GLU A 165 13.99 1.29 19.88
N TYR A 166 15.09 0.59 19.57
CA TYR A 166 14.98 -0.78 19.07
C TYR A 166 14.39 -1.69 20.16
N PRO A 167 13.28 -2.40 19.89
CA PRO A 167 12.68 -3.30 20.89
C PRO A 167 13.50 -4.57 21.14
N ILE A 168 14.41 -4.92 20.22
CA ILE A 168 15.28 -6.10 20.32
C ILE A 168 16.65 -5.74 20.92
N ASP A 169 17.12 -4.50 20.71
CA ASP A 169 18.39 -3.97 21.21
C ASP A 169 18.13 -2.65 21.97
N THR A 170 17.55 -2.80 23.17
CA THR A 170 17.04 -1.69 23.97
C THR A 170 18.14 -0.71 24.40
N GLY A 171 17.81 0.57 24.55
CA GLY A 171 18.78 1.62 24.86
C GLY A 171 19.44 2.25 23.64
N HIS A 172 19.21 1.69 22.44
CA HIS A 172 19.65 2.26 21.17
C HIS A 172 18.49 2.90 20.43
N ARG A 173 18.74 4.11 19.90
CA ARG A 173 17.75 4.85 19.10
C ARG A 173 17.36 4.04 17.86
N MET A 174 16.07 4.00 17.55
CA MET A 174 15.58 3.30 16.37
C MET A 174 16.03 4.03 15.09
N GLY A 175 17.01 3.46 14.38
CA GLY A 175 17.54 3.99 13.13
C GLY A 175 16.87 3.44 11.86
N TYR A 176 16.04 2.41 12.01
CA TYR A 176 15.27 1.82 10.91
C TYR A 176 14.08 2.73 10.51
N PRO A 177 13.71 2.84 9.22
CA PRO A 177 12.54 3.62 8.78
C PRO A 177 11.20 3.07 9.31
N PHE A 178 10.81 3.46 10.53
CA PHE A 178 9.71 2.85 11.28
C PHE A 178 8.30 3.45 11.04
N MET A 179 8.18 4.49 10.20
CA MET A 179 6.89 5.18 10.04
C MET A 179 5.77 4.29 9.50
N ILE A 180 6.11 3.24 8.75
CA ILE A 180 5.13 2.25 8.28
C ILE A 180 4.67 1.33 9.42
N ASP A 181 5.58 0.97 10.33
CA ASP A 181 5.29 0.19 11.53
C ASP A 181 4.42 0.99 12.50
N PHE A 182 4.71 2.29 12.62
CA PHE A 182 3.91 3.23 13.40
C PHE A 182 2.50 3.40 12.82
N LEU A 183 2.36 3.55 11.49
CA LEU A 183 1.05 3.57 10.84
C LEU A 183 0.26 2.26 11.09
N ALA A 184 0.92 1.10 11.11
CA ALA A 184 0.27 -0.14 11.48
C ALA A 184 -0.16 -0.12 12.97
N ALA A 185 0.61 0.51 13.86
CA ALA A 185 0.27 0.62 15.26
C ALA A 185 -1.00 1.48 15.47
N ASP A 186 -1.22 2.52 14.64
CA ASP A 186 -2.44 3.35 14.65
C ASP A 186 -3.73 2.53 14.46
N LEU A 187 -3.66 1.37 13.79
CA LEU A 187 -4.82 0.50 13.56
C LEU A 187 -5.17 -0.38 14.76
N VAL A 188 -4.23 -0.56 15.72
CA VAL A 188 -4.46 -1.41 16.90
C VAL A 188 -5.51 -0.82 17.84
N PRO A 189 -5.45 0.47 18.22
CA PRO A 189 -6.54 1.11 18.97
C PRO A 189 -7.89 1.13 18.25
N LEU A 190 -7.89 0.93 16.92
CA LEU A 190 -9.10 0.84 16.08
C LEU A 190 -9.64 -0.60 15.96
N GLY A 191 -9.08 -1.54 16.72
CA GLY A 191 -9.60 -2.89 16.89
C GLY A 191 -8.92 -3.97 16.04
N LEU A 192 -7.89 -3.65 15.25
CA LEU A 192 -7.13 -4.69 14.56
C LEU A 192 -6.10 -5.34 15.49
N SER A 193 -5.91 -6.65 15.34
CA SER A 193 -4.74 -7.33 15.89
C SER A 193 -3.47 -6.88 15.17
N LEU A 194 -2.32 -7.12 15.80
CA LEU A 194 -1.03 -6.70 15.26
C LEU A 194 -0.74 -7.25 13.85
N THR A 195 -1.01 -8.54 13.60
CA THR A 195 -0.83 -9.16 12.28
C THR A 195 -1.80 -8.60 11.25
N GLN A 196 -3.05 -8.31 11.65
CA GLN A 196 -4.04 -7.69 10.77
C GLN A 196 -3.63 -6.26 10.41
N SER A 197 -3.11 -5.49 11.36
CA SER A 197 -2.65 -4.12 11.13
C SER A 197 -1.54 -4.06 10.09
N ILE A 198 -0.50 -4.88 10.23
CA ILE A 198 0.60 -4.95 9.26
C ILE A 198 0.08 -5.41 7.90
N THR A 199 -0.72 -6.48 7.88
CA THR A 199 -1.29 -6.98 6.61
C THR A 199 -2.16 -5.93 5.92
N ALA A 200 -2.92 -5.13 6.68
CA ALA A 200 -3.80 -4.11 6.14
C ALA A 200 -3.05 -2.89 5.58
N THR A 201 -2.02 -2.40 6.27
CA THR A 201 -1.17 -1.31 5.74
C THR A 201 -0.35 -1.78 4.54
N SER A 202 0.17 -3.01 4.56
CA SER A 202 0.81 -3.64 3.40
C SER A 202 -0.15 -3.82 2.23
N ALA A 203 -1.42 -4.20 2.47
CA ALA A 203 -2.43 -4.33 1.42
C ALA A 203 -2.73 -3.00 0.75
N MET A 204 -2.92 -1.93 1.53
CA MET A 204 -3.18 -0.60 1.00
C MET A 204 -2.07 -0.14 0.03
N LEU A 205 -0.80 -0.25 0.43
CA LEU A 205 0.33 0.17 -0.40
C LEU A 205 0.62 -0.82 -1.53
N GLY A 206 0.53 -2.13 -1.26
CA GLY A 206 0.74 -3.19 -2.25
C GLY A 206 -0.29 -3.18 -3.38
N LEU A 207 -1.52 -2.75 -3.11
CA LEU A 207 -2.56 -2.54 -4.13
C LEU A 207 -2.30 -1.29 -4.97
N ALA A 208 -1.74 -0.23 -4.37
CA ALA A 208 -1.42 1.02 -5.06
C ALA A 208 -0.17 0.91 -5.93
N PHE A 209 0.84 0.14 -5.49
CA PHE A 209 2.16 0.14 -6.09
C PHE A 209 2.18 -0.22 -7.60
N PRO A 210 1.53 -1.30 -8.08
CA PRO A 210 1.51 -1.62 -9.51
C PRO A 210 0.89 -0.50 -10.37
N VAL A 211 -0.11 0.18 -9.84
CA VAL A 211 -0.79 1.31 -10.48
C VAL A 211 0.15 2.51 -10.56
N VAL A 212 0.83 2.85 -9.46
CA VAL A 212 1.84 3.92 -9.41
C VAL A 212 2.97 3.65 -10.39
N LEU A 213 3.51 2.42 -10.40
CA LEU A 213 4.59 2.02 -11.30
C LEU A 213 4.16 2.12 -12.76
N TYR A 214 2.96 1.62 -13.11
CA TYR A 214 2.41 1.75 -14.45
C TYR A 214 2.30 3.22 -14.89
N LEU A 215 1.75 4.08 -14.04
CA LEU A 215 1.53 5.50 -14.35
C LEU A 215 2.85 6.27 -14.47
N ALA A 216 3.81 6.01 -13.59
CA ALA A 216 5.15 6.56 -13.68
C ALA A 216 5.84 6.14 -14.98
N ALA A 217 5.82 4.83 -15.30
CA ALA A 217 6.38 4.33 -16.54
C ALA A 217 5.69 4.93 -17.77
N LEU A 218 4.38 5.19 -17.72
CA LEU A 218 3.64 5.85 -18.80
C LEU A 218 4.09 7.29 -19.02
N ARG A 219 4.47 8.01 -17.96
CA ARG A 219 5.07 9.35 -18.06
C ARG A 219 6.46 9.34 -18.68
N PHE A 220 7.28 8.33 -18.37
CA PHE A 220 8.66 8.25 -18.86
C PHE A 220 8.79 7.66 -20.27
N THR A 221 8.00 6.63 -20.59
CA THR A 221 8.15 5.86 -21.84
C THR A 221 7.12 6.20 -22.91
N ALA A 222 6.09 7.00 -22.57
CA ALA A 222 4.94 7.37 -23.40
C ALA A 222 4.14 6.20 -24.03
N GLY A 223 4.50 4.94 -23.75
CA GLY A 223 3.95 3.75 -24.41
C GLY A 223 3.34 2.76 -23.43
N ARG A 224 2.06 2.41 -23.63
CA ARG A 224 1.33 1.46 -22.77
C ARG A 224 1.99 0.10 -22.65
N ALA A 225 2.53 -0.42 -23.75
CA ALA A 225 3.20 -1.71 -23.76
C ALA A 225 4.45 -1.70 -22.85
N ALA A 226 5.28 -0.65 -22.95
CA ALA A 226 6.44 -0.47 -22.09
C ALA A 226 6.04 -0.29 -20.63
N SER A 227 4.97 0.48 -20.34
CA SER A 227 4.44 0.64 -18.98
C SER A 227 3.95 -0.66 -18.37
N THR A 228 3.18 -1.46 -19.13
CA THR A 228 2.72 -2.78 -18.70
C THR A 228 3.91 -3.72 -18.47
N MET A 229 4.88 -3.71 -19.39
CA MET A 229 6.08 -4.54 -19.27
C MET A 229 6.91 -4.17 -18.03
N ALA A 230 7.04 -2.88 -17.71
CA ALA A 230 7.72 -2.44 -16.49
C ALA A 230 7.08 -3.01 -15.22
N VAL A 231 5.74 -3.05 -15.14
CA VAL A 231 5.03 -3.66 -14.01
C VAL A 231 5.32 -5.15 -13.90
N PHE A 232 5.20 -5.90 -15.00
CA PHE A 232 5.42 -7.35 -14.96
C PHE A 232 6.89 -7.72 -14.75
N VAL A 233 7.82 -6.97 -15.32
CA VAL A 233 9.25 -7.14 -15.05
C VAL A 233 9.52 -6.93 -13.55
N PHE A 234 8.94 -5.90 -12.93
CA PHE A 234 9.08 -5.71 -11.49
C PHE A 234 8.46 -6.86 -10.68
N LEU A 235 7.20 -7.24 -10.97
CA LEU A 235 6.50 -8.28 -10.22
C LEU A 235 7.12 -9.67 -10.37
N LEU A 236 7.82 -9.91 -11.48
CA LEU A 236 8.57 -11.14 -11.73
C LEU A 236 10.04 -11.01 -11.30
N SER A 237 10.36 -10.07 -10.41
CA SER A 237 11.69 -9.85 -9.82
C SER A 237 12.79 -9.62 -10.87
N GLY A 238 12.42 -9.10 -12.05
CA GLY A 238 13.32 -8.88 -13.19
C GLY A 238 13.92 -10.15 -13.79
N GLY A 239 13.53 -11.33 -13.31
CA GLY A 239 14.14 -12.61 -13.64
C GLY A 239 13.47 -13.36 -14.79
N LEU A 240 14.18 -14.36 -15.32
CA LEU A 240 13.66 -15.30 -16.32
C LEU A 240 12.96 -16.52 -15.67
N GLY A 241 12.47 -16.37 -14.43
CA GLY A 241 11.78 -17.41 -13.67
C GLY A 241 10.62 -18.07 -14.43
N PHE A 242 9.91 -17.26 -15.22
CA PHE A 242 8.82 -17.71 -16.07
C PHE A 242 9.26 -18.75 -17.12
N VAL A 243 10.53 -18.78 -17.55
CA VAL A 243 11.05 -19.79 -18.48
C VAL A 243 11.02 -21.17 -17.82
N TYR A 244 11.44 -21.26 -16.56
CA TYR A 244 11.36 -22.50 -15.79
C TYR A 244 9.91 -22.89 -15.50
N LEU A 245 9.03 -21.92 -15.20
CA LEU A 245 7.61 -22.19 -14.99
C LEU A 245 6.95 -22.75 -16.27
N ILE A 246 7.24 -22.16 -17.43
CA ILE A 246 6.74 -22.66 -18.72
C ILE A 246 7.25 -24.09 -18.97
N SER A 247 8.53 -24.35 -18.72
CA SER A 247 9.09 -25.71 -18.81
C SER A 247 8.34 -26.68 -17.90
N ASP A 248 8.14 -26.34 -16.63
CA ASP A 248 7.48 -27.23 -15.69
C ASP A 248 6.00 -27.45 -16.06
N LEU A 249 5.30 -26.42 -16.54
CA LEU A 249 3.93 -26.54 -17.07
C LEU A 249 3.85 -27.42 -18.32
N GLN A 250 4.86 -27.40 -19.19
CA GLN A 250 4.92 -28.26 -20.37
C GLN A 250 5.07 -29.74 -20.00
N HIS A 251 5.81 -30.05 -18.92
CA HIS A 251 6.03 -31.42 -18.47
C HIS A 251 4.92 -31.93 -17.53
N GLY A 252 4.42 -31.09 -16.62
CA GLY A 252 3.48 -31.47 -15.56
C GLY A 252 2.05 -30.95 -15.72
N GLY A 253 1.77 -30.16 -16.76
CA GLY A 253 0.47 -29.54 -16.99
C GLY A 253 0.10 -28.49 -15.93
N LEU A 254 -1.16 -28.06 -15.93
CA LEU A 254 -1.66 -27.02 -14.99
C LEU A 254 -1.61 -27.44 -13.51
N ALA A 255 -1.47 -28.72 -13.21
CA ALA A 255 -1.36 -29.23 -11.83
C ALA A 255 -0.13 -28.67 -11.10
N VAL A 256 0.93 -28.28 -11.84
CA VAL A 256 2.13 -27.63 -11.30
C VAL A 256 1.80 -26.35 -10.54
N LEU A 257 0.74 -25.62 -10.91
CA LEU A 257 0.34 -24.39 -10.22
C LEU A 257 -0.20 -24.64 -8.80
N ALA A 258 -0.63 -25.86 -8.48
CA ALA A 258 -1.06 -26.21 -7.14
C ALA A 258 0.13 -26.53 -6.21
N HIS A 259 1.20 -27.09 -6.76
CA HIS A 259 2.41 -27.48 -6.04
C HIS A 259 3.64 -27.13 -6.86
N LEU A 260 4.14 -25.91 -6.68
CA LEU A 260 5.31 -25.42 -7.41
C LEU A 260 6.54 -26.25 -7.01
N PRO A 261 7.25 -26.88 -7.97
CA PRO A 261 8.38 -27.77 -7.69
C PRO A 261 9.64 -27.03 -7.25
N ARG A 262 9.69 -25.71 -7.45
CA ARG A 262 10.82 -24.84 -7.13
C ARG A 262 10.34 -23.40 -6.94
N GLU A 263 11.21 -22.58 -6.37
CA GLU A 263 11.05 -21.13 -6.40
C GLU A 263 11.42 -20.60 -7.79
N TYR A 264 10.54 -19.82 -8.40
CA TYR A 264 10.74 -19.25 -9.74
C TYR A 264 11.31 -17.83 -9.70
N THR A 265 11.15 -17.15 -8.58
CA THR A 265 11.67 -15.81 -8.31
C THR A 265 12.10 -15.76 -6.85
N LEU A 266 13.10 -14.92 -6.53
CA LEU A 266 13.47 -14.57 -5.15
C LEU A 266 12.34 -13.81 -4.45
#